data_AF-A0A821BSV2-F1
#
_entry.id   AF-A0A821BSV2-F1
#
_cell.length_a   1.000
_cell.length_b   1.000
_cell.length_c   1.000
_cell.angle_alpha   90.00
_cell.angle_beta   90.00
_cell.angle_gamma   90.00
#
_symmetry.space_group_name_H-M   'P 1'
#
loop_
_entity.id
_entity.type
_entity.pdbx_description
1 polymer ?
#
loop_
_entity_poly.entity_id
_entity_poly.type
_entity_poly.pdbx_seq_one_letter_code
_entity_poly.pdbx_strand_id
1 'polypeptide(L)'
;MMKLTTAYEHGVVSYYTVTRWIQRFSNERESLEDNPRSCYSITAFTQQNIDVVTDLKKKIKVMAHPPYSSDLAPSDFWLFNRLKRSLDTYPVSTSLAT
;
A
#
# COMPACT_ATOMS: atom_id res chain seq x y z
N MET A 1 16.13 18.79 -21.55
CA MET A 1 15.11 18.09 -20.75
C MET A 1 14.37 19.09 -19.86
N MET A 2 13.66 20.06 -20.46
CA MET A 2 12.95 21.13 -19.71
C MET A 2 11.59 21.51 -20.31
N LYS A 3 11.17 20.92 -21.45
CA LYS A 3 9.92 21.34 -22.10
C LYS A 3 8.66 20.92 -21.33
N LEU A 4 8.68 19.75 -20.68
CA LEU A 4 7.55 19.27 -19.87
C LEU A 4 7.39 20.09 -18.58
N THR A 5 8.50 20.45 -17.93
CA THR A 5 8.50 21.31 -16.73
C THR A 5 7.97 22.70 -17.02
N THR A 6 8.27 23.27 -18.20
CA THR A 6 7.72 24.55 -18.62
C THR A 6 6.22 24.50 -18.92
N ALA A 7 5.71 23.38 -19.42
CA ALA A 7 4.31 23.29 -19.84
C ALA A 7 3.33 22.84 -18.74
N TYR A 8 3.79 22.02 -17.78
CA TYR A 8 2.92 21.41 -16.77
C TYR A 8 3.31 21.73 -15.32
N GLU A 9 4.37 22.53 -15.13
CA GLU A 9 4.88 23.02 -13.85
C GLU A 9 4.97 21.94 -12.75
N HIS A 10 3.89 21.78 -11.96
CA HIS A 10 3.82 20.93 -10.77
C HIS A 10 3.19 19.53 -11.03
N GLY A 11 2.58 19.32 -12.20
CA GLY A 11 1.94 18.05 -12.60
C GLY A 11 2.84 17.12 -13.42
N VAL A 12 4.14 17.42 -13.48
CA VAL A 12 5.08 16.77 -14.38
C VAL A 12 5.50 15.42 -13.83
N VAL A 13 5.39 14.38 -14.66
CA VAL A 13 5.93 13.06 -14.35
C VAL A 13 7.45 13.11 -14.16
N SER A 14 7.98 12.34 -13.21
CA SER A 14 9.42 12.34 -12.93
C SER A 14 10.25 11.99 -14.17
N TYR A 15 11.49 12.50 -14.22
CA TYR A 15 12.43 12.20 -15.31
C TYR A 15 12.54 10.70 -15.62
N TYR A 16 12.61 9.88 -14.57
CA TYR A 16 12.68 8.42 -14.67
C TYR A 16 11.42 7.80 -15.31
N THR A 17 10.24 8.39 -15.04
CA THR A 17 8.99 7.98 -15.70
C THR A 17 9.06 8.29 -17.19
N VAL A 18 9.52 9.50 -17.57
CA VAL A 18 9.66 9.91 -18.97
C VAL A 18 10.62 8.99 -19.74
N THR A 19 11.79 8.68 -19.19
CA THR A 19 12.77 7.81 -19.86
C THR A 19 12.27 6.37 -20.00
N ARG A 20 11.55 5.86 -18.99
CA ARG A 20 10.87 4.55 -19.06
C ARG A 20 9.81 4.52 -20.17
N TRP A 21 9.03 5.58 -20.35
CA TRP A 21 8.06 5.68 -21.44
C TRP A 21 8.73 5.74 -22.81
N ILE A 22 9.81 6.54 -22.98
CA ILE A 22 10.59 6.58 -24.22
C ILE A 22 11.09 5.19 -24.59
N GLN A 23 11.67 4.45 -23.64
CA GLN A 23 12.12 3.08 -23.86
C GLN A 23 10.96 2.13 -24.24
N ARG A 24 9.79 2.27 -23.64
CA ARG A 24 8.60 1.45 -23.99
C ARG A 24 8.13 1.71 -25.41
N PHE A 25 8.06 2.97 -25.83
CA PHE A 25 7.66 3.34 -27.20
C PHE A 25 8.71 2.91 -28.23
N SER A 26 10.00 2.95 -27.90
CA SER A 26 11.05 2.39 -28.77
C SER A 26 10.96 0.87 -28.93
N ASN A 27 10.27 0.16 -28.04
CA ASN A 27 10.04 -1.29 -28.11
C ASN A 27 8.64 -1.62 -28.68
N GLU A 28 8.15 -0.84 -29.65
CA GLU A 28 6.89 -1.05 -30.40
C GLU A 28 5.60 -1.10 -29.55
N ARG A 29 5.63 -0.66 -28.29
CA ARG A 29 4.43 -0.56 -27.46
C ARG A 29 3.74 0.79 -27.70
N GLU A 30 2.74 0.80 -28.59
CA GLU A 30 1.95 2.01 -28.91
C GLU A 30 0.76 2.25 -27.96
N SER A 31 0.46 1.29 -27.09
CA SER A 31 -0.68 1.38 -26.16
C SER A 31 -0.45 2.44 -25.08
N LEU A 32 -1.42 3.36 -24.97
CA LEU A 32 -1.52 4.35 -23.90
C LEU A 32 -2.14 3.79 -22.61
N GLU A 33 -2.69 2.57 -22.67
CA GLU A 33 -3.34 1.95 -21.53
C GLU A 33 -2.33 1.41 -20.51
N ASP A 34 -2.73 1.49 -19.24
CA ASP A 34 -1.99 0.89 -18.15
C ASP A 34 -1.97 -0.63 -18.33
N ASN A 35 -0.76 -1.21 -18.31
CA ASN A 35 -0.65 -2.67 -18.23
C ASN A 35 -1.38 -3.16 -16.97
N PRO A 36 -1.96 -4.37 -17.00
CA PRO A 36 -2.51 -4.99 -15.80
C PRO A 36 -1.46 -4.90 -14.69
N ARG A 37 -1.82 -4.23 -13.59
CA ARG A 37 -0.90 -4.02 -12.47
C ARG A 37 -0.49 -5.39 -11.93
N SER A 38 0.81 -5.60 -11.69
CA SER A 38 1.34 -6.86 -11.16
C SER A 38 1.05 -7.07 -9.67
N CYS A 39 -0.09 -6.59 -9.15
CA CYS A 39 -0.45 -6.76 -7.76
C CYS A 39 -1.86 -7.32 -7.60
N TYR A 40 -1.93 -8.31 -6.72
CA TYR A 40 -3.02 -9.23 -6.39
C TYR A 40 -3.34 -10.26 -7.47
N SER A 41 -3.24 -11.53 -7.08
CA SER A 41 -3.72 -12.62 -7.90
C SER A 41 -5.21 -12.38 -8.16
N ILE A 42 -5.58 -12.17 -9.42
CA ILE A 42 -6.98 -12.07 -9.83
C ILE A 42 -7.72 -13.40 -9.49
N THR A 43 -6.98 -14.50 -9.31
CA THR A 43 -7.45 -15.78 -8.78
C THR A 43 -7.77 -15.79 -7.28
N ALA A 44 -7.37 -14.79 -6.49
CA ALA A 44 -7.83 -14.67 -5.10
C ALA A 44 -9.34 -14.37 -5.02
N PHE A 45 -9.91 -13.77 -6.07
CA PHE A 45 -11.33 -13.41 -6.13
C PHE A 45 -12.16 -14.45 -6.92
N THR A 46 -11.99 -15.74 -6.64
CA THR A 46 -12.94 -16.76 -7.10
C THR A 46 -14.15 -16.79 -6.16
N GLN A 47 -15.34 -17.07 -6.69
CA GLN A 47 -16.56 -17.23 -5.87
C GLN A 47 -16.34 -18.20 -4.69
N GLN A 48 -15.59 -19.28 -4.92
CA GLN A 48 -15.18 -20.23 -3.88
C GLN A 48 -14.40 -19.59 -2.72
N ASN A 49 -13.45 -18.69 -3.01
CA ASN A 49 -12.67 -18.01 -1.97
C ASN A 49 -13.54 -17.03 -1.18
N ILE A 50 -14.48 -16.38 -1.86
CA ILE A 50 -15.47 -15.50 -1.22
C ILE A 50 -16.33 -16.32 -0.27
N ASP A 51 -16.85 -17.47 -0.72
CA ASP A 51 -17.69 -18.35 0.07
C ASP A 51 -16.94 -18.85 1.31
N VAL A 52 -15.69 -19.29 1.16
CA VAL A 52 -14.82 -19.70 2.28
C VAL A 52 -14.64 -18.56 3.28
N VAL A 53 -14.29 -17.35 2.84
CA VAL A 53 -14.12 -16.20 3.74
C VAL A 53 -15.43 -15.83 4.44
N THR A 54 -16.56 -15.90 3.74
CA THR A 54 -17.87 -15.61 4.35
C THR A 54 -18.27 -16.65 5.40
N ASP A 55 -17.99 -17.93 5.17
CA ASP A 55 -18.22 -19.00 6.14
C ASP A 55 -17.33 -18.86 7.37
N LEU A 56 -16.04 -18.54 7.17
CA LEU A 56 -15.11 -18.25 8.27
C LEU A 56 -15.57 -17.05 9.11
N LYS A 57 -16.05 -15.98 8.47
CA LYS A 57 -16.59 -14.81 9.17
C LYS A 57 -17.78 -15.16 10.07
N LYS A 58 -18.67 -16.08 9.65
CA LYS A 58 -19.81 -16.53 10.47
C LYS A 58 -19.38 -17.32 11.71
N LYS A 59 -18.26 -18.04 11.63
CA LYS A 59 -17.73 -18.86 12.73
C LYS A 59 -17.02 -18.04 13.81
N ILE A 60 -16.64 -16.79 13.51
CA ILE A 60 -15.99 -15.90 14.46
C ILE A 60 -17.07 -15.19 15.29
N LYS A 61 -17.10 -15.46 16.59
CA LYS A 61 -17.94 -14.72 17.53
C LYS A 61 -17.40 -13.30 17.70
N VAL A 62 -18.07 -12.31 17.10
CA VAL A 62 -17.78 -10.90 17.32
C VAL A 62 -18.23 -10.51 18.72
N MET A 63 -17.31 -10.03 19.55
CA MET A 63 -17.64 -9.50 20.87
C MET A 63 -18.00 -8.01 20.77
N ALA A 64 -18.98 -7.57 21.55
CA ALA A 64 -19.29 -6.15 21.66
C ALA A 64 -18.09 -5.42 22.29
N HIS A 65 -17.62 -4.36 21.63
CA HIS A 65 -16.53 -3.52 22.11
C HIS A 65 -17.00 -2.07 22.17
N PRO A 66 -16.84 -1.37 23.32
CA PRO A 66 -17.28 0.01 23.43
C PRO A 66 -16.47 0.95 22.52
N PRO A 67 -17.09 2.06 22.06
CA PRO A 67 -16.37 3.06 21.26
C PRO A 67 -15.21 3.65 22.06
N TYR A 68 -14.07 3.85 21.39
CA TYR A 68 -12.86 4.47 21.94
C TYR A 68 -12.25 3.78 23.17
N SER A 69 -12.37 2.45 23.26
CA SER A 69 -11.88 1.71 24.42
C SER A 69 -10.61 0.92 24.14
N SER A 70 -9.54 1.61 23.74
CA SER A 70 -8.21 0.99 23.52
C SER A 70 -7.73 0.17 24.71
N ASP A 71 -8.08 0.57 25.94
CA ASP A 71 -7.67 -0.13 27.16
C ASP A 71 -8.26 -1.54 27.29
N LEU A 72 -9.37 -1.80 26.60
CA LEU A 72 -10.05 -3.10 26.57
C LEU A 72 -9.63 -3.96 25.36
N ALA A 73 -8.84 -3.41 24.43
CA ALA A 73 -8.33 -4.13 23.28
C ALA A 73 -6.97 -4.77 23.63
N PRO A 74 -6.84 -6.11 23.61
CA PRO A 74 -5.57 -6.78 23.91
C PRO A 74 -4.42 -6.36 22.99
N SER A 75 -4.72 -5.98 21.75
CA SER A 75 -3.74 -5.43 20.80
C SER A 75 -3.10 -4.15 21.31
N ASP A 76 -3.91 -3.25 21.86
CA ASP A 76 -3.49 -1.90 22.19
C ASP A 76 -2.72 -1.90 23.51
N PHE A 77 -3.20 -2.66 24.48
CA PHE A 77 -2.54 -2.81 25.77
C PHE A 77 -1.23 -3.61 25.69
N TRP A 78 -1.22 -4.73 24.97
CA TRP A 78 -0.11 -5.69 25.03
C TRP A 78 0.77 -5.69 23.77
N LEU A 79 0.16 -5.88 22.60
CA LEU A 79 0.90 -6.08 21.35
C LEU A 79 1.66 -4.81 20.96
N PHE A 80 1.00 -3.65 20.91
CA PHE A 80 1.63 -2.42 20.45
C PHE A 80 2.71 -1.92 21.41
N ASN A 81 2.54 -2.11 22.72
CA ASN A 81 3.60 -1.77 23.68
C ASN A 81 4.83 -2.66 23.52
N ARG A 82 4.64 -3.96 23.22
CA ARG A 82 5.75 -4.87 22.91
C ARG A 82 6.46 -4.47 21.62
N LEU A 83 5.71 -4.06 20.60
CA LEU A 83 6.26 -3.60 19.33
C LEU A 83 7.04 -2.29 19.49
N LYS A 84 6.51 -1.31 20.22
CA LYS A 84 7.21 -0.04 20.51
C LYS A 84 8.56 -0.28 21.17
N ARG A 85 8.63 -1.13 22.19
CA ARG A 85 9.91 -1.49 22.84
C ARG A 85 10.92 -2.10 21.85
N SER A 86 10.44 -2.93 20.92
CA SER A 86 11.29 -3.51 19.88
C SER A 86 11.77 -2.47 18.87
N LEU A 87 10.95 -1.46 18.57
CA LEU A 87 11.29 -0.38 17.65
C LEU A 87 12.23 0.64 18.28
N ASP A 88 12.07 0.94 19.57
CA ASP A 88 12.97 1.83 20.34
C ASP A 88 14.39 1.25 20.44
N THR A 89 14.54 -0.08 20.29
CA THR A 89 15.84 -0.76 20.23
C THR A 89 16.58 -0.47 18.91
N TYR A 90 15.87 -0.08 17.86
CA TYR A 90 16.49 0.45 16.66
C TYR A 90 16.76 1.94 16.86
N PRO A 91 18.01 2.42 16.74
CA PRO A 91 18.24 3.84 16.67
C PRO A 91 17.49 4.35 15.44
N VAL A 92 16.37 5.04 15.66
CA VAL A 92 15.72 5.80 14.62
C VAL A 92 16.79 6.72 14.06
N SER A 93 17.22 6.45 12.84
CA SER A 93 18.09 7.34 12.08
C SER A 93 17.34 8.66 11.96
N THR A 94 17.63 9.55 12.89
CA THR A 94 17.10 10.90 12.96
C THR A 94 17.85 11.67 11.87
N SER A 95 17.50 11.40 10.61
CA SER A 95 18.03 12.17 9.49
C SER A 95 17.12 13.37 9.26
N LEU A 96 17.65 14.52 9.66
CA LEU A 96 17.48 15.83 9.03
C LEU A 96 16.09 16.47 9.16
N ALA A 97 15.88 17.11 10.31
CA ALA A 97 15.19 18.39 10.34
C ALA A 97 16.27 19.50 10.43
N THR A 98 16.67 20.01 9.27
CA THR A 98 17.31 21.32 9.08
C THR A 98 16.35 22.13 8.21
#